data_AF-A0A564ZJQ4-F1
#
_entry.id   AF-A0A564ZJQ4-F1
#
_cell.length_a   1.000
_cell.length_b   1.000
_cell.length_c   1.000
_cell.angle_alpha   90.00
_cell.angle_beta   90.00
_cell.angle_gamma   90.00
#
_symmetry.space_group_name_H-M   'P 1'
#
loop_
_entity.id
_entity.type
_entity.pdbx_description
1 polymer ?
#
loop_
_entity_poly.entity_id
_entity_poly.type
_entity_poly.pdbx_seq_one_letter_code
_entity_poly.pdbx_strand_id
1 'polypeptide(L)'
;MGARISVRLQEPLLKQLNREARKRRIRRSDLVREALEAFLSGEVARVDSLPYERVRDLVGSLAGGPPDLGEQHRKYLWDLIGERR
;
A
#
# COMPACT_ATOMS: atom_id res chain seq x y z
N MET A 1 10.66 24.24 -12.99
CA MET A 1 10.24 24.31 -14.41
C MET A 1 9.30 23.15 -14.70
N GLY A 2 8.16 23.37 -15.35
CA GLY A 2 7.20 22.31 -15.68
C GLY A 2 7.12 22.08 -17.19
N ALA A 3 6.99 20.81 -17.61
CA ALA A 3 6.75 20.43 -19.00
C ALA A 3 5.27 20.04 -19.19
N ARG A 4 4.70 20.33 -20.36
CA ARG A 4 3.34 19.92 -20.73
C ARG A 4 3.40 18.69 -21.64
N ILE A 5 2.65 17.66 -21.27
CA ILE A 5 2.49 16.44 -22.08
C ILE A 5 1.00 16.32 -22.43
N SER A 6 0.71 15.96 -23.68
CA SER A 6 -0.64 15.67 -24.16
C SER A 6 -0.70 14.22 -24.60
N VAL A 7 -1.57 13.42 -23.97
CA VAL A 7 -1.72 11.98 -24.25
C VAL A 7 -3.17 11.70 -24.67
N ARG A 8 -3.36 10.96 -25.77
CA ARG A 8 -4.67 10.45 -26.14
C ARG A 8 -4.99 9.21 -25.29
N LEU A 9 -6.10 9.26 -24.56
CA LEU A 9 -6.58 8.15 -23.75
C LEU A 9 -7.69 7.42 -24.49
N GLN A 10 -7.70 6.09 -24.40
CA GLN A 10 -8.83 5.29 -24.85
C GLN A 10 -10.05 5.57 -23.98
N GLU A 11 -11.25 5.58 -24.57
CA GLU A 11 -12.51 5.90 -23.89
C GLU A 11 -12.74 5.09 -22.59
N PRO A 12 -12.44 3.78 -22.52
CA PRO A 12 -12.59 3.01 -21.29
C PRO A 12 -11.69 3.52 -20.16
N LEU A 13 -10.44 3.89 -20.48
CA LEU A 13 -9.47 4.38 -19.51
C LEU A 13 -9.85 5.77 -19.00
N LEU A 14 -10.37 6.64 -19.89
CA LEU A 14 -10.90 7.94 -19.49
C LEU A 14 -12.08 7.81 -18.52
N LYS A 15 -13.00 6.87 -18.78
CA LYS A 15 -14.12 6.59 -17.87
C LYS A 15 -13.65 6.12 -16.49
N GLN A 16 -12.66 5.22 -16.44
CA GLN A 16 -12.06 4.76 -15.19
C GLN A 16 -11.39 5.91 -14.43
N LEU A 17 -10.57 6.71 -15.11
CA LEU A 17 -9.90 7.88 -14.52
C LEU A 17 -10.91 8.86 -13.91
N ASN A 18 -11.99 9.16 -14.63
CA ASN A 18 -13.05 10.06 -14.15
C ASN A 18 -13.75 9.49 -12.90
N ARG A 19 -14.02 8.19 -12.87
CA ARG A 19 -14.64 7.53 -11.72
C ARG A 19 -13.76 7.59 -10.48
N GLU A 20 -12.48 7.24 -10.61
CA GLU A 20 -11.55 7.24 -9.48
C GLU A 20 -11.27 8.66 -8.96
N ALA A 21 -11.12 9.63 -9.86
CA ALA A 21 -10.98 11.04 -9.47
C ALA A 21 -12.19 11.54 -8.67
N ARG A 22 -13.42 11.18 -9.09
CA ARG A 22 -14.65 11.52 -8.35
C ARG A 22 -14.71 10.83 -6.99
N LYS A 23 -14.39 9.54 -6.93
CA LYS A 23 -14.39 8.75 -5.69
C LYS A 23 -13.44 9.34 -4.65
N ARG A 24 -12.23 9.75 -5.08
CA ARG A 24 -11.19 10.36 -4.24
C ARG A 24 -11.37 11.87 -4.03
N ARG A 25 -12.30 12.51 -4.74
CA ARG A 25 -12.55 13.97 -4.75
C ARG A 25 -11.32 14.82 -5.12
N ILE A 26 -10.51 14.33 -6.06
CA ILE A 26 -9.31 15.03 -6.57
C ILE A 26 -9.43 15.34 -8.06
N ARG A 27 -8.58 16.24 -8.57
CA ARG A 27 -8.58 16.57 -10.00
C ARG A 27 -7.94 15.43 -10.80
N ARG A 28 -8.37 15.29 -12.05
CA ARG A 28 -7.80 14.30 -12.99
C ARG A 28 -6.30 14.48 -13.18
N SER A 29 -5.85 15.74 -13.26
CA SER A 29 -4.42 16.07 -13.36
C SER A 29 -3.62 15.60 -12.16
N ASP A 30 -4.21 15.68 -10.98
CA ASP A 30 -3.53 15.35 -9.72
C ASP A 30 -3.43 13.84 -9.59
N LEU A 31 -4.52 13.12 -9.90
CA LEU A 31 -4.52 11.66 -9.98
C LEU A 31 -3.54 11.12 -11.04
N VAL A 32 -3.47 11.74 -12.22
CA VAL A 32 -2.50 11.36 -13.26
C VAL A 32 -1.07 11.60 -12.79
N ARG A 33 -0.81 12.70 -12.08
CA ARG A 33 0.52 13.02 -11.55
C ARG A 33 0.93 12.03 -10.45
N GLU A 34 0.06 11.78 -9.48
CA GLU A 34 0.27 10.80 -8.41
C GLU A 34 0.57 9.40 -8.99
N ALA A 35 -0.22 8.96 -9.98
CA ALA A 35 0.00 7.68 -10.64
C ALA A 35 1.35 7.61 -11.39
N LEU A 36 1.75 8.69 -12.06
CA LEU A 36 3.04 8.75 -12.76
C LEU A 36 4.21 8.77 -11.75
N GLU A 37 4.09 9.53 -10.67
CA GLU A 37 5.08 9.57 -9.59
C GLU A 37 5.25 8.19 -8.94
N ALA A 38 4.15 7.51 -8.60
CA ALA A 38 4.17 6.16 -8.02
C ALA A 38 4.72 5.10 -9.00
N PHE A 39 4.43 5.24 -10.30
CA PHE A 39 4.96 4.33 -11.32
C PHE A 39 6.48 4.50 -11.47
N LEU A 40 6.94 5.75 -11.55
CA LEU A 40 8.37 6.07 -11.72
C LEU A 40 9.20 5.86 -10.45
N SER A 41 8.60 5.99 -9.26
CA SER A 41 9.27 5.69 -7.98
C SER A 41 9.42 4.18 -7.72
N GLY A 42 8.80 3.33 -8.55
CA GLY A 42 8.79 1.88 -8.37
C GLY A 42 7.84 1.40 -7.28
N GLU A 43 7.00 2.27 -6.70
CA GLU A 43 5.94 1.86 -5.76
C GLU A 43 4.93 0.94 -6.44
N VAL A 44 4.60 1.21 -7.71
CA VAL A 44 3.67 0.38 -8.49
C VAL A 44 4.32 -0.92 -8.96
N ALA A 45 5.64 -0.94 -9.18
CA ALA A 45 6.39 -2.14 -9.57
C ALA A 45 6.47 -3.18 -8.43
N ARG A 46 6.13 -2.81 -7.19
CA ARG A 46 6.06 -3.74 -6.04
C ARG A 46 4.70 -4.41 -5.87
N VAL A 47 3.75 -4.23 -6.78
CA VAL A 47 2.52 -5.04 -6.77
C VAL A 47 2.83 -6.53 -7.02
N ASP A 48 3.95 -6.84 -7.68
CA ASP A 48 4.45 -8.21 -7.84
C ASP A 48 5.29 -8.71 -6.65
N SER A 49 5.61 -7.84 -5.69
CA SER A 49 6.31 -8.27 -4.49
C SER A 49 5.31 -8.98 -3.57
N LEU A 50 5.47 -10.30 -3.43
CA LEU A 50 4.69 -11.11 -2.49
C LEU A 50 4.60 -10.38 -1.15
N PRO A 51 3.47 -10.44 -0.40
CA PRO A 51 3.37 -9.81 0.92
C PRO A 51 4.57 -10.08 1.84
N TYR A 52 5.19 -11.24 1.71
CA TYR A 52 6.45 -11.61 2.35
C TYR A 52 7.63 -10.67 2.02
N GLU A 53 7.83 -10.32 0.74
CA GLU A 53 8.94 -9.48 0.31
C GLU A 53 8.89 -8.08 0.93
N ARG A 54 7.69 -7.58 1.22
CA ARG A 54 7.49 -6.28 1.89
C ARG A 54 7.90 -6.27 3.36
N VAL A 55 8.03 -7.44 3.99
CA VAL A 55 8.36 -7.57 5.42
C VAL A 55 9.59 -8.44 5.67
N ARG A 56 10.35 -8.78 4.61
CA ARG A 56 11.49 -9.72 4.69
C ARG A 56 12.55 -9.24 5.67
N ASP A 57 12.80 -7.93 5.70
CA ASP A 57 13.72 -7.25 6.60
C ASP A 57 13.25 -7.22 8.06
N LEU A 58 11.94 -7.44 8.31
CA LEU A 58 11.40 -7.56 9.66
C LEU A 58 11.58 -8.98 10.23
N VAL A 59 11.76 -10.00 9.39
CA VAL A 59 11.95 -11.37 9.85
C VAL A 59 13.30 -11.48 10.55
N GLY A 60 13.27 -11.73 11.87
CA GLY A 60 14.49 -11.86 12.69
C GLY A 60 15.12 -10.52 13.11
N SER A 61 14.50 -9.38 12.83
CA SER A 61 14.98 -8.07 13.29
C SER A 61 14.77 -7.84 14.80
N LEU A 62 13.89 -8.63 15.41
CA LEU A 62 13.61 -8.62 16.84
C LEU A 62 14.23 -9.85 17.49
N ALA A 63 14.91 -9.64 18.61
CA ALA A 63 15.45 -10.71 19.45
C ALA A 63 14.64 -10.84 20.75
N GLY A 64 14.38 -12.09 21.16
CA GLY A 64 13.66 -12.43 22.39
C GLY A 64 12.16 -12.66 22.21
N GLY A 65 11.44 -12.68 23.32
CA GLY A 65 10.01 -13.01 23.38
C GLY A 65 9.73 -14.46 23.78
N PRO A 66 8.47 -14.78 24.13
CA PRO A 66 8.07 -16.15 24.44
C PRO A 66 8.28 -17.09 23.24
N PRO A 67 8.91 -18.26 23.44
CA PRO A 67 9.23 -19.19 22.35
C PRO A 67 7.98 -19.79 21.68
N ASP A 68 6.84 -19.77 22.38
CA ASP A 68 5.55 -20.31 21.95
C ASP A 68 4.58 -19.21 21.48
N LEU A 69 5.05 -17.97 21.30
CA LEU A 69 4.17 -16.82 21.02
C LEU A 69 3.33 -17.01 19.73
N GLY A 70 3.88 -17.70 18.73
CA GLY A 70 3.16 -18.04 17.50
C GLY A 70 2.06 -19.09 17.70
N GLU A 71 2.33 -20.11 18.52
CA GLU A 71 1.40 -21.22 18.79
C GLU A 71 0.30 -20.80 19.76
N GLN A 72 0.67 -20.05 20.80
CA GLN A 72 -0.20 -19.59 21.88
C GLN A 72 -0.68 -18.15 21.67
N HIS A 73 -0.62 -17.64 20.45
CA HIS A 73 -0.92 -16.23 20.13
C HIS A 73 -2.27 -15.76 20.71
N ARG A 74 -3.28 -16.64 20.73
CA ARG A 74 -4.61 -16.35 21.27
C ARG A 74 -4.55 -16.07 22.78
N LYS A 75 -3.88 -16.93 23.55
CA LYS A 75 -3.72 -16.78 25.00
C LYS A 75 -3.05 -15.44 25.32
N TYR A 76 -1.90 -15.16 24.70
CA TYR A 76 -1.18 -13.92 24.91
C TYR A 76 -2.00 -12.67 24.55
N LEU A 77 -2.80 -12.71 23.47
CA LEU A 77 -3.70 -11.61 23.11
C LEU A 77 -4.82 -11.41 24.15
N TRP A 78 -5.39 -12.49 24.69
CA TRP A 78 -6.41 -12.39 25.74
C TRP A 78 -5.85 -11.84 27.04
N ASP A 79 -4.64 -12.26 27.43
CA ASP A 79 -3.96 -11.73 28.62
C ASP A 79 -3.74 -10.20 28.44
N LEU A 80 -3.20 -9.78 27.29
CA LEU A 80 -2.96 -8.36 26.97
C LEU A 80 -4.21 -7.48 26.92
N ILE A 81 -5.32 -8.01 26.39
CA ILE A 81 -6.59 -7.27 26.27
C ILE A 81 -7.38 -7.33 27.58
N GLY A 82 -7.28 -8.43 28.32
CA GLY A 82 -7.90 -8.64 29.63
C GLY A 82 -7.27 -7.79 30.72
N GLU A 83 -5.94 -7.62 30.71
CA GLU A 83 -5.20 -6.72 31.61
C GLU A 83 -5.54 -5.23 31.38
N ARG A 84 -6.10 -4.87 30.22
CA ARG A 84 -6.49 -3.49 29.88
C ARG A 84 -7.91 -3.11 30.30
N ARG A 85 -8.64 -3.99 31.00
CA ARG A 85 -9.98 -3.72 31.52
C ARG A 85 -10.00 -3.49 33.03
#